data_AF-A0A960R7J6-F1
#
_entry.id   AF-A0A960R7J6-F1
#
_cell.length_a   1.000
_cell.length_b   1.000
_cell.length_c   1.000
_cell.angle_alpha   90.00
_cell.angle_beta   90.00
_cell.angle_gamma   90.00
#
_symmetry.space_group_name_H-M   'P 1'
#
loop_
_entity.id
_entity.type
_entity.pdbx_description
1 polymer ?
#
loop_
_entity_poly.entity_id
_entity_poly.type
_entity_poly.pdbx_seq_one_letter_code
_entity_poly.pdbx_strand_id
1 'polypeptide(L)'
;HILRTGGKNPSHYVGAEIPILGSNAHWDTDGEWFVAEGDESDGTLVNFHPEHAILLNVEAEHLDFYANLDAIDGVFGQFCGQTSGRIIYCGEDAGAVRVAGSREGAVSYGWDERFDFAAVDLVPKGAGTEFAVLRCGESLGRVRLGIPGRHNVLNALAAIALAVEVGVSFDRIDDALSSFRGAKRRFELKRQSSFVTIVDDYGHHPTEIAATLQTARTQHQGRLICLFQPHRYSRTQLLRNEFGAAFDAVDELWVCDVYPASEAPIPGISGQTIVEAVQEHGGTTLAHYHPDKKTMHLAVGNRLREGDWLLTLGAGDIHEVGARISKDLAILDRLKEAVGDADAAFRLYEPMRKHTTLKVGGPAQFWVEPTTVSGLAGLVKYCSENGLPLRVVGRGSNLLVRDGGIAGVVANPIEGEFSLLEVEGDTISAGAGVKFKALAAAAQSAGLGGFEWMEGIPGNVGGSLRMNAGAMGAETFDQVVSVRMIDAEGNVFEKAKTEIVHRYRNVPELAHNVAVGATFRGTADSAESISEKLDASKNKRKESQPIAASAGCIFKNPESIGAGRLIDELGLKNRSVGGARVSEVHGNFIVNDGEATAAEVLDLIGRIKAEAREQRGIELETEVQIIGQDEPV
;
A
#
# COMPACT_ATOMS: atom_id res chain seq x y z
N HIS A 1 -0.09 -28.99 21.08
CA HIS A 1 0.96 -29.54 20.17
C HIS A 1 1.92 -30.49 20.89
N ILE A 2 2.61 -30.05 21.95
CA ILE A 2 3.55 -30.91 22.72
C ILE A 2 2.89 -32.20 23.22
N LEU A 3 1.76 -32.11 23.92
CA LEU A 3 1.04 -33.28 24.43
C LEU A 3 0.64 -34.28 23.32
N ARG A 4 0.22 -33.78 22.15
CA ARG A 4 -0.10 -34.61 20.98
C ARG A 4 1.14 -35.36 20.48
N THR A 5 2.25 -34.66 20.32
CA THR A 5 3.54 -35.25 19.89
C THR A 5 4.09 -36.23 20.93
N GLY A 6 3.82 -35.97 22.21
CA GLY A 6 4.13 -36.84 23.34
C GLY A 6 3.22 -38.07 23.48
N GLY A 7 2.25 -38.27 22.58
CA GLY A 7 1.37 -39.43 22.58
C GLY A 7 0.26 -39.40 23.65
N LYS A 8 -0.12 -38.22 24.14
CA LYS A 8 -1.16 -38.05 25.17
C LYS A 8 -2.59 -37.85 24.61
N ASN A 9 -2.74 -37.79 23.28
CA ASN A 9 -4.01 -37.63 22.57
C ASN A 9 -4.94 -36.53 23.15
N PRO A 10 -4.50 -35.26 23.25
CA PRO A 10 -5.32 -34.23 23.87
C PRO A 10 -6.44 -33.77 22.95
N SER A 11 -7.63 -33.60 23.54
CA SER A 11 -8.64 -32.67 23.04
C SER A 11 -8.20 -31.23 23.31
N HIS A 12 -8.65 -30.27 22.49
CA HIS A 12 -8.33 -28.86 22.70
C HIS A 12 -9.44 -27.90 22.29
N TYR A 13 -9.48 -26.74 22.94
CA TYR A 13 -10.28 -25.57 22.58
C TYR A 13 -9.48 -24.29 22.89
N VAL A 14 -9.06 -23.58 21.84
CA VAL A 14 -8.23 -22.37 21.95
C VAL A 14 -8.81 -21.22 21.13
N GLY A 15 -8.49 -19.98 21.48
CA GLY A 15 -9.04 -18.76 20.89
C GLY A 15 -8.51 -18.43 19.50
N ALA A 16 -7.47 -19.13 19.02
CA ALA A 16 -6.86 -18.90 17.71
C ALA A 16 -6.77 -20.17 16.87
N GLU A 17 -6.82 -20.02 15.55
CA GLU A 17 -6.52 -21.11 14.64
C GLU A 17 -5.02 -21.40 14.63
N ILE A 18 -4.66 -22.64 14.95
CA ILE A 18 -3.27 -23.11 14.98
C ILE A 18 -3.06 -24.05 13.78
N PRO A 19 -2.36 -23.64 12.71
CA PRO A 19 -2.28 -24.40 11.46
C PRO A 19 -1.83 -25.87 11.64
N ILE A 20 -0.85 -26.12 12.51
CA ILE A 20 -0.35 -27.49 12.75
C ILE A 20 -1.38 -28.39 13.47
N LEU A 21 -2.38 -27.80 14.12
CA LEU A 21 -3.47 -28.54 14.75
C LEU A 21 -4.70 -28.66 13.84
N GLY A 22 -4.75 -27.93 12.73
CA GLY A 22 -5.82 -27.93 11.72
C GLY A 22 -7.04 -27.07 12.07
N SER A 23 -7.36 -26.91 13.35
CA SER A 23 -8.49 -26.12 13.84
C SER A 23 -8.22 -25.56 15.25
N ASN A 24 -9.04 -24.59 15.65
CA ASN A 24 -9.02 -24.02 17.01
C ASN A 24 -9.66 -24.95 18.05
N ALA A 25 -10.48 -25.91 17.64
CA ALA A 25 -11.09 -26.92 18.50
C ALA A 25 -10.99 -28.33 17.92
N HIS A 26 -10.68 -29.32 18.74
CA HIS A 26 -10.63 -30.74 18.37
C HIS A 26 -11.05 -31.62 19.54
N TRP A 27 -11.83 -32.65 19.24
CA TRP A 27 -12.22 -33.69 20.18
C TRP A 27 -11.54 -35.01 19.79
N ASP A 28 -10.76 -35.57 20.71
CA ASP A 28 -10.13 -36.88 20.59
C ASP A 28 -10.84 -37.86 21.54
N THR A 29 -11.49 -38.87 20.98
CA THR A 29 -12.31 -39.83 21.76
C THR A 29 -11.48 -40.77 22.61
N ASP A 30 -10.20 -40.95 22.26
CA ASP A 30 -9.28 -41.86 22.94
C ASP A 30 -8.35 -41.11 23.91
N GLY A 31 -8.64 -39.83 24.13
CA GLY A 31 -7.85 -38.90 24.93
C GLY A 31 -8.45 -38.57 26.30
N GLU A 32 -7.62 -38.57 27.33
CA GLU A 32 -8.02 -38.13 28.69
C GLU A 32 -7.66 -36.66 28.95
N TRP A 33 -6.84 -36.05 28.09
CA TRP A 33 -6.37 -34.67 28.25
C TRP A 33 -7.26 -33.68 27.51
N PHE A 34 -7.59 -32.57 28.15
CA PHE A 34 -8.27 -31.44 27.53
C PHE A 34 -7.49 -30.16 27.78
N VAL A 35 -7.03 -29.50 26.71
CA VAL A 35 -6.31 -28.22 26.79
C VAL A 35 -7.25 -27.10 26.39
N ALA A 36 -7.56 -26.21 27.33
CA ALA A 36 -8.43 -25.06 27.11
C ALA A 36 -7.66 -23.76 27.30
N GLU A 37 -7.98 -22.74 26.50
CA GLU A 37 -7.70 -21.35 26.83
C GLU A 37 -8.79 -20.84 27.80
N GLY A 38 -8.37 -20.24 28.91
CA GLY A 38 -9.27 -19.62 29.88
C GLY A 38 -9.36 -18.12 29.61
N ASP A 39 -10.60 -17.61 29.52
CA ASP A 39 -10.89 -16.19 29.30
C ASP A 39 -11.29 -15.54 30.63
N GLU A 40 -10.53 -14.54 31.06
CA GLU A 40 -10.84 -13.76 32.26
C GLU A 40 -11.74 -12.56 31.96
N SER A 41 -11.91 -12.13 30.72
CA SER A 41 -12.47 -10.81 30.37
C SER A 41 -13.87 -10.53 30.90
N ASP A 42 -14.67 -11.57 31.15
CA ASP A 42 -16.04 -11.51 31.65
C ASP A 42 -16.23 -12.24 33.00
N GLY A 43 -15.12 -12.58 33.67
CA GLY A 43 -15.11 -13.29 34.94
C GLY A 43 -15.43 -14.78 34.85
N THR A 44 -15.63 -15.34 33.65
CA THR A 44 -15.99 -16.76 33.50
C THR A 44 -14.84 -17.73 33.77
N LEU A 45 -13.60 -17.25 33.87
CA LEU A 45 -12.43 -18.04 34.27
C LEU A 45 -12.66 -18.86 35.55
N VAL A 46 -13.44 -18.33 36.50
CA VAL A 46 -13.74 -19.03 37.76
C VAL A 46 -14.60 -20.29 37.58
N ASN A 47 -15.15 -20.54 36.40
CA ASN A 47 -15.93 -21.76 36.13
C ASN A 47 -15.04 -22.98 35.85
N PHE A 48 -13.75 -22.77 35.57
CA PHE A 48 -12.81 -23.85 35.28
C PHE A 48 -12.34 -24.56 36.56
N HIS A 49 -12.27 -25.90 36.50
CA HIS A 49 -11.74 -26.76 37.58
C HIS A 49 -10.62 -27.64 37.01
N PRO A 50 -9.47 -27.06 36.67
CA PRO A 50 -8.42 -27.78 35.96
C PRO A 50 -7.62 -28.71 36.88
N GLU A 51 -7.08 -29.79 36.31
CA GLU A 51 -6.03 -30.56 37.00
C GLU A 51 -4.72 -29.79 37.03
N HIS A 52 -4.35 -29.12 35.95
CA HIS A 52 -3.16 -28.27 35.87
C HIS A 52 -3.50 -26.93 35.23
N ALA A 53 -2.87 -25.87 35.71
CA ALA A 53 -3.05 -24.52 35.19
C ALA A 53 -1.71 -23.92 34.74
N ILE A 54 -1.74 -23.13 33.67
CA ILE A 54 -0.64 -22.26 33.25
C ILE A 54 -1.09 -20.81 33.42
N LEU A 55 -0.31 -20.01 34.14
CA LEU A 55 -0.51 -18.57 34.31
C LEU A 55 0.66 -17.82 33.65
N LEU A 56 0.37 -17.13 32.55
CA LEU A 56 1.39 -16.43 31.77
C LEU A 56 1.73 -15.07 32.37
N ASN A 57 0.72 -14.28 32.68
CA ASN A 57 0.82 -12.98 33.35
C ASN A 57 -0.53 -12.60 33.97
N VAL A 58 -0.53 -11.57 34.82
CA VAL A 58 -1.75 -10.92 35.33
C VAL A 58 -1.53 -9.40 35.34
N GLU A 59 -2.13 -8.71 34.37
CA GLU A 59 -2.06 -7.26 34.19
C GLU A 59 -3.45 -6.62 34.32
N ALA A 60 -3.49 -5.28 34.45
CA ALA A 60 -4.75 -4.54 34.51
C ALA A 60 -5.38 -4.43 33.11
N GLU A 61 -6.17 -5.43 32.74
CA GLU A 61 -6.93 -5.49 31.49
C GLU A 61 -8.43 -5.67 31.76
N HIS A 62 -9.28 -5.43 30.75
CA HIS A 62 -10.74 -5.58 30.85
C HIS A 62 -11.38 -4.74 31.98
N LEU A 63 -10.86 -3.53 32.20
CA LEU A 63 -11.35 -2.58 33.22
C LEU A 63 -12.75 -1.99 32.91
N ASP A 64 -13.34 -2.38 31.77
CA ASP A 64 -14.76 -2.21 31.46
C ASP A 64 -15.64 -3.19 32.24
N PHE A 65 -15.10 -4.35 32.63
CA PHE A 65 -15.74 -5.35 33.47
C PHE A 65 -15.21 -5.30 34.92
N TYR A 66 -13.89 -5.24 35.09
CA TYR A 66 -13.23 -5.22 36.38
C TYR A 66 -13.09 -3.81 36.96
N ALA A 67 -13.34 -3.67 38.26
CA ALA A 67 -13.17 -2.39 38.93
C ALA A 67 -11.69 -1.94 39.01
N ASN A 68 -10.77 -2.89 39.21
CA ASN A 68 -9.34 -2.67 39.38
C ASN A 68 -8.58 -4.01 39.34
N LEU A 69 -7.24 -3.93 39.46
CA LEU A 69 -6.36 -5.09 39.51
C LEU A 69 -6.67 -6.05 40.68
N ASP A 70 -7.12 -5.56 41.84
CA ASP A 70 -7.47 -6.43 42.97
C ASP A 70 -8.66 -7.36 42.63
N ALA A 71 -9.62 -6.88 41.84
CA ALA A 71 -10.74 -7.70 41.36
C ALA A 71 -10.26 -8.79 40.38
N ILE A 72 -9.31 -8.46 39.50
CA ILE A 72 -8.68 -9.39 38.56
C ILE A 72 -7.90 -10.46 39.33
N ASP A 73 -7.08 -10.05 40.31
CA ASP A 73 -6.34 -10.95 41.20
C ASP A 73 -7.27 -11.91 41.95
N GLY A 74 -8.45 -11.44 42.35
CA GLY A 74 -9.49 -12.27 42.96
C GLY A 74 -9.95 -13.41 42.05
N VAL A 75 -10.22 -13.12 40.78
CA VAL A 75 -10.64 -14.12 39.77
C VAL A 75 -9.54 -15.13 39.49
N PHE A 76 -8.32 -14.68 39.18
CA PHE A 76 -7.20 -15.60 38.96
C PHE A 76 -6.84 -16.38 40.22
N GLY A 77 -6.96 -15.76 41.40
CA GLY A 77 -6.76 -16.41 42.67
C GLY A 77 -7.79 -17.50 42.96
N GLN A 78 -9.06 -17.28 42.58
CA GLN A 78 -10.06 -18.32 42.69
C GLN A 78 -9.76 -19.47 41.72
N PHE A 79 -9.45 -19.17 40.46
CA PHE A 79 -9.06 -20.17 39.45
C PHE A 79 -7.87 -21.03 39.88
N CYS A 80 -6.80 -20.41 40.38
CA CYS A 80 -5.66 -21.12 40.94
C CYS A 80 -6.04 -21.96 42.18
N GLY A 81 -7.11 -21.61 42.90
CA GLY A 81 -7.56 -22.33 44.09
C GLY A 81 -8.42 -23.54 43.74
N GLN A 82 -9.00 -23.52 42.55
CA GLN A 82 -9.75 -24.62 41.95
C GLN A 82 -8.86 -25.61 41.17
N THR A 83 -7.55 -25.32 41.08
CA THR A 83 -6.57 -26.20 40.43
C THR A 83 -6.09 -27.28 41.39
N SER A 84 -6.24 -28.57 41.03
CA SER A 84 -5.93 -29.69 41.94
C SER A 84 -4.49 -30.20 41.87
N GLY A 85 -3.79 -29.96 40.77
CA GLY A 85 -2.44 -30.44 40.49
C GLY A 85 -1.39 -29.33 40.48
N ARG A 86 -0.80 -29.06 39.32
CA ARG A 86 0.31 -28.09 39.18
C ARG A 86 -0.18 -26.74 38.68
N ILE A 87 0.39 -25.67 39.24
CA ILE A 87 0.16 -24.30 38.80
C ILE A 87 1.50 -23.78 38.25
N ILE A 88 1.65 -23.82 36.93
CA ILE A 88 2.85 -23.31 36.25
C ILE A 88 2.69 -21.79 36.09
N TYR A 89 3.58 -20.98 36.66
CA TYR A 89 3.45 -19.53 36.64
C TYR A 89 4.75 -18.82 36.24
N CYS A 90 4.59 -17.69 35.55
CA CYS A 90 5.73 -16.87 35.11
C CYS A 90 6.34 -16.13 36.31
N GLY A 91 7.60 -16.40 36.60
CA GLY A 91 8.38 -15.70 37.62
C GLY A 91 8.83 -14.31 37.21
N GLU A 92 8.77 -13.99 35.90
CA GLU A 92 9.07 -12.67 35.35
C GLU A 92 7.90 -11.69 35.47
N ASP A 93 6.69 -12.19 35.78
CA ASP A 93 5.49 -11.37 35.92
C ASP A 93 5.10 -11.18 37.39
N ALA A 94 5.05 -9.93 37.83
CA ALA A 94 4.70 -9.60 39.21
C ALA A 94 3.25 -9.99 39.56
N GLY A 95 2.34 -9.99 38.58
CA GLY A 95 0.97 -10.45 38.71
C GLY A 95 0.85 -11.94 39.02
N ALA A 96 1.45 -12.76 38.16
CA ALA A 96 1.48 -14.21 38.29
C ALA A 96 2.17 -14.64 39.59
N VAL A 97 3.29 -14.01 39.95
CA VAL A 97 3.97 -14.24 41.24
C VAL A 97 3.03 -13.94 42.42
N ARG A 98 2.32 -12.81 42.38
CA ARG A 98 1.39 -12.40 43.45
C ARG A 98 0.22 -13.36 43.62
N VAL A 99 -0.33 -13.89 42.54
CA VAL A 99 -1.53 -14.74 42.57
C VAL A 99 -1.23 -16.22 42.83
N ALA A 100 -0.16 -16.74 42.21
CA ALA A 100 0.15 -18.17 42.21
C ALA A 100 1.36 -18.55 43.08
N GLY A 101 2.32 -17.64 43.31
CA GLY A 101 3.65 -18.00 43.81
C GLY A 101 3.70 -18.64 45.21
N SER A 102 2.70 -18.40 46.06
CA SER A 102 2.63 -18.98 47.41
C SER A 102 1.71 -20.20 47.51
N ARG A 103 1.22 -20.74 46.40
CA ARG A 103 0.25 -21.85 46.40
C ARG A 103 0.93 -23.21 46.43
N GLU A 104 0.22 -24.18 47.00
CA GLU A 104 0.62 -25.58 46.91
C GLU A 104 0.59 -26.03 45.43
N GLY A 105 1.63 -26.75 45.01
CA GLY A 105 1.75 -27.19 43.61
C GLY A 105 2.22 -26.11 42.62
N ALA A 106 2.57 -24.91 43.09
CA ALA A 106 3.12 -23.85 42.25
C ALA A 106 4.53 -24.21 41.72
N VAL A 107 4.75 -23.98 40.43
CA VAL A 107 6.02 -24.22 39.71
C VAL A 107 6.35 -22.97 38.91
N SER A 108 7.46 -22.33 39.27
CA SER A 108 7.93 -21.09 38.64
C SER A 108 8.72 -21.34 37.36
N TYR A 109 8.58 -20.44 36.38
CA TYR A 109 9.46 -20.42 35.22
C TYR A 109 9.93 -19.01 34.87
N GLY A 110 11.14 -18.87 34.30
CA GLY A 110 11.66 -17.56 33.89
C GLY A 110 13.05 -17.61 33.26
N TRP A 111 13.79 -16.50 33.34
CA TRP A 111 15.15 -16.35 32.82
C TRP A 111 16.22 -16.78 33.81
N ASP A 112 15.90 -16.72 35.10
CA ASP A 112 16.85 -16.95 36.19
C ASP A 112 16.86 -18.42 36.63
N GLU A 113 18.05 -18.97 36.89
CA GLU A 113 18.25 -20.36 37.34
C GLU A 113 17.63 -20.66 38.71
N ARG A 114 17.22 -19.63 39.46
CA ARG A 114 16.47 -19.76 40.72
C ARG A 114 15.03 -20.21 40.53
N PHE A 115 14.46 -20.07 39.33
CA PHE A 115 13.13 -20.60 39.04
C PHE A 115 13.17 -22.11 38.85
N ASP A 116 12.03 -22.78 39.07
CA ASP A 116 11.93 -24.24 38.93
C ASP A 116 12.24 -24.67 37.50
N PHE A 117 11.88 -23.84 36.51
CA PHE A 117 12.32 -23.97 35.13
C PHE A 117 12.94 -22.66 34.63
N ALA A 118 14.08 -22.75 33.94
CA ALA A 118 14.75 -21.58 33.38
C ALA A 118 15.09 -21.76 31.90
N ALA A 119 14.97 -20.69 31.10
CA ALA A 119 15.48 -20.63 29.75
C ALA A 119 16.75 -19.75 29.69
N VAL A 120 17.87 -20.35 29.30
CA VAL A 120 19.18 -19.69 29.22
C VAL A 120 19.80 -19.85 27.83
N ASP A 121 20.86 -19.10 27.54
CA ASP A 121 21.60 -19.16 26.27
C ASP A 121 20.72 -19.01 25.01
N LEU A 122 19.85 -18.01 24.99
CA LEU A 122 18.96 -17.75 23.85
C LEU A 122 19.77 -17.33 22.62
N VAL A 123 19.63 -18.08 21.53
CA VAL A 123 20.28 -17.80 20.24
C VAL A 123 19.22 -17.76 19.12
N PRO A 124 19.12 -16.65 18.35
CA PRO A 124 18.29 -16.61 17.15
C PRO A 124 18.78 -17.64 16.11
N LYS A 125 17.87 -18.44 15.54
CA LYS A 125 18.21 -19.50 14.57
C LYS A 125 17.19 -19.60 13.43
N GLY A 126 17.46 -18.91 12.32
CA GLY A 126 16.52 -18.78 11.21
C GLY A 126 15.29 -17.98 11.64
N ALA A 127 14.09 -18.49 11.36
CA ALA A 127 12.82 -17.89 11.82
C ALA A 127 12.45 -18.24 13.28
N GLY A 128 13.32 -18.95 14.01
CA GLY A 128 13.06 -19.45 15.37
C GLY A 128 14.11 -19.05 16.39
N THR A 129 13.98 -19.59 17.60
CA THR A 129 14.91 -19.37 18.73
C THR A 129 15.37 -20.70 19.30
N GLU A 130 16.66 -20.87 19.54
CA GLU A 130 17.23 -22.01 20.25
C GLU A 130 17.64 -21.57 21.67
N PHE A 131 17.38 -22.39 22.68
CA PHE A 131 17.74 -22.09 24.07
C PHE A 131 17.93 -23.37 24.89
N ALA A 132 18.69 -23.26 25.98
CA ALA A 132 18.84 -24.34 26.96
C ALA A 132 17.76 -24.23 28.03
N VAL A 133 17.22 -25.39 28.43
CA VAL A 133 16.22 -25.52 29.49
C VAL A 133 16.88 -26.10 30.72
N LEU A 134 16.71 -25.43 31.86
CA LEU A 134 17.10 -25.93 33.17
C LEU A 134 15.85 -26.30 33.97
N ARG A 135 15.97 -27.32 34.83
CA ARG A 135 15.01 -27.67 35.86
C ARG A 135 15.71 -27.71 37.21
N CYS A 136 15.29 -26.87 38.14
CA CYS A 136 15.92 -26.72 39.45
C CYS A 136 17.45 -26.52 39.37
N GLY A 137 17.91 -25.74 38.39
CA GLY A 137 19.33 -25.49 38.10
C GLY A 137 20.06 -26.59 37.31
N GLU A 138 19.45 -27.75 37.06
CA GLU A 138 20.05 -28.83 36.27
C GLU A 138 19.62 -28.77 34.80
N SER A 139 20.54 -29.01 33.87
CA SER A 139 20.23 -28.96 32.45
C SER A 139 19.36 -30.14 32.00
N LEU A 140 18.19 -29.85 31.44
CA LEU A 140 17.34 -30.83 30.76
C LEU A 140 17.75 -31.05 29.30
N GLY A 141 18.33 -30.03 28.67
CA GLY A 141 18.80 -30.07 27.29
C GLY A 141 18.53 -28.76 26.56
N ARG A 142 18.74 -28.77 25.24
CA ARG A 142 18.42 -27.64 24.36
C ARG A 142 17.18 -27.95 23.55
N VAL A 143 16.34 -26.93 23.36
CA VAL A 143 15.17 -26.99 22.48
C VAL A 143 15.27 -25.93 21.40
N ARG A 144 14.67 -26.22 20.25
CA ARG A 144 14.45 -25.23 19.20
C ARG A 144 12.97 -24.88 19.10
N LEU A 145 12.64 -23.61 19.32
CA LEU A 145 11.32 -23.06 19.06
C LEU A 145 11.24 -22.56 17.62
N GLY A 146 10.27 -23.04 16.85
CA GLY A 146 10.11 -22.67 15.44
C GLY A 146 9.55 -21.26 15.17
N ILE A 147 9.37 -20.45 16.21
CA ILE A 147 8.96 -19.04 16.14
C ILE A 147 9.91 -18.16 16.95
N PRO A 148 10.03 -16.86 16.62
CA PRO A 148 10.96 -15.96 17.27
C PRO A 148 10.33 -15.25 18.48
N GLY A 149 11.17 -14.57 19.27
CA GLY A 149 10.73 -13.64 20.30
C GLY A 149 10.87 -14.17 21.72
N ARG A 150 11.33 -13.31 22.64
CA ARG A 150 11.56 -13.67 24.05
C ARG A 150 10.27 -14.06 24.77
N HIS A 151 9.16 -13.37 24.49
CA HIS A 151 7.85 -13.73 25.04
C HIS A 151 7.41 -15.13 24.60
N ASN A 152 7.68 -15.51 23.35
CA ASN A 152 7.39 -16.87 22.86
C ASN A 152 8.27 -17.94 23.51
N VAL A 153 9.51 -17.60 23.89
CA VAL A 153 10.37 -18.48 24.68
C VAL A 153 9.78 -18.69 26.08
N LEU A 154 9.27 -17.65 26.74
CA LEU A 154 8.57 -17.79 28.04
C LEU A 154 7.30 -18.66 27.90
N ASN A 155 6.47 -18.41 26.90
CA ASN A 155 5.29 -19.23 26.61
C ASN A 155 5.66 -20.70 26.36
N ALA A 156 6.73 -20.94 25.59
CA ALA A 156 7.24 -22.28 25.37
C ALA A 156 7.75 -22.91 26.67
N LEU A 157 8.46 -22.16 27.52
CA LEU A 157 8.96 -22.66 28.80
C LEU A 157 7.84 -23.07 29.75
N ALA A 158 6.73 -22.32 29.79
CA ALA A 158 5.53 -22.70 30.52
C ALA A 158 4.96 -24.05 30.04
N ALA A 159 4.88 -24.22 28.72
CA ALA A 159 4.40 -25.46 28.11
C ALA A 159 5.38 -26.65 28.33
N ILE A 160 6.69 -26.38 28.32
CA ILE A 160 7.74 -27.36 28.65
C ILE A 160 7.59 -27.82 30.10
N ALA A 161 7.47 -26.88 31.03
CA ALA A 161 7.33 -27.18 32.46
C ALA A 161 6.12 -28.10 32.72
N LEU A 162 4.95 -27.76 32.15
CA LEU A 162 3.78 -28.63 32.25
C LEU A 162 4.03 -30.00 31.61
N ALA A 163 4.59 -30.05 30.40
CA ALA A 163 4.81 -31.29 29.68
C ALA A 163 5.75 -32.25 30.42
N VAL A 164 6.80 -31.71 31.07
CA VAL A 164 7.72 -32.49 31.92
C VAL A 164 7.00 -33.02 33.16
N GLU A 165 6.18 -32.21 33.84
CA GLU A 165 5.42 -32.64 35.02
C GLU A 165 4.42 -33.76 34.70
N VAL A 166 3.83 -33.77 33.50
CA VAL A 166 2.89 -34.82 33.05
C VAL A 166 3.58 -35.98 32.31
N GLY A 167 4.90 -36.03 32.33
CA GLY A 167 5.71 -37.16 31.87
C GLY A 167 5.90 -37.28 30.36
N VAL A 168 5.91 -36.16 29.62
CA VAL A 168 6.36 -36.16 28.21
C VAL A 168 7.89 -36.13 28.18
N SER A 169 8.51 -37.00 27.36
CA SER A 169 9.97 -37.02 27.23
C SER A 169 10.51 -35.76 26.55
N PHE A 170 11.70 -35.33 26.97
CA PHE A 170 12.32 -34.09 26.47
C PHE A 170 12.53 -34.10 24.95
N ASP A 171 12.91 -35.24 24.35
CA ASP A 171 13.06 -35.37 22.89
C ASP A 171 11.75 -35.06 22.16
N ARG A 172 10.60 -35.51 22.68
CA ARG A 172 9.28 -35.23 22.08
C ARG A 172 8.87 -33.77 22.24
N ILE A 173 9.32 -33.12 23.32
CA ILE A 173 9.12 -31.70 23.55
C ILE A 173 9.91 -30.90 22.51
N ASP A 174 11.18 -31.22 22.30
CA ASP A 174 12.01 -30.56 21.27
C ASP A 174 11.45 -30.76 19.86
N ASP A 175 11.08 -32.00 19.49
CA ASP A 175 10.44 -32.30 18.20
C ASP A 175 9.20 -31.42 17.96
N ALA A 176 8.34 -31.31 18.98
CA ALA A 176 7.11 -30.53 18.90
C ALA A 176 7.40 -29.03 18.74
N LEU A 177 8.28 -28.46 19.56
CA LEU A 177 8.62 -27.04 19.50
C LEU A 177 9.32 -26.68 18.19
N SER A 178 10.16 -27.58 17.68
CA SER A 178 10.89 -27.42 16.42
C SER A 178 9.95 -27.35 15.22
N SER A 179 8.82 -28.05 15.26
CA SER A 179 7.82 -28.04 14.19
C SER A 179 6.75 -26.94 14.36
N PHE A 180 6.69 -26.25 15.50
CA PHE A 180 5.69 -25.22 15.76
C PHE A 180 5.94 -23.98 14.88
N ARG A 181 4.88 -23.41 14.31
CA ARG A 181 4.95 -22.24 13.41
C ARG A 181 4.03 -21.10 13.85
N GLY A 182 3.63 -21.10 15.12
CA GLY A 182 2.74 -20.09 15.68
C GLY A 182 1.26 -20.36 15.41
N ALA A 183 0.44 -19.43 15.86
CA ALA A 183 -0.97 -19.32 15.53
C ALA A 183 -1.15 -18.28 14.42
N LYS A 184 -2.29 -18.33 13.70
CA LYS A 184 -2.63 -17.24 12.78
C LYS A 184 -2.64 -15.90 13.52
N ARG A 185 -2.18 -14.85 12.85
CA ARG A 185 -2.08 -13.50 13.40
C ARG A 185 -1.22 -13.40 14.69
N ARG A 186 -0.23 -14.27 14.88
CA ARG A 186 0.77 -14.14 15.95
C ARG A 186 2.16 -14.22 15.34
N PHE A 187 2.74 -13.06 15.05
CA PHE A 187 3.95 -12.86 14.26
C PHE A 187 3.90 -13.64 12.92
N GLU A 188 2.76 -13.60 12.24
CA GLU A 188 2.51 -14.39 11.04
C GLU A 188 3.17 -13.75 9.83
N LEU A 189 4.14 -14.45 9.23
CA LEU A 189 4.77 -14.01 7.99
C LEU A 189 3.79 -14.14 6.81
N LYS A 190 3.25 -13.00 6.34
CA LYS A 190 2.32 -12.94 5.19
C LYS A 190 3.04 -12.90 3.85
N ARG A 191 4.24 -12.31 3.82
CA ARG A 191 5.05 -12.16 2.60
C ARG A 191 6.53 -12.00 2.96
N GLN A 192 7.40 -12.61 2.16
CA GLN A 192 8.84 -12.38 2.22
C GLN A 192 9.42 -12.27 0.81
N SER A 193 10.01 -11.13 0.46
CA SER A 193 10.91 -10.98 -0.69
C SER A 193 12.02 -9.99 -0.38
N SER A 194 12.95 -9.79 -1.31
CA SER A 194 13.98 -8.75 -1.21
C SER A 194 13.40 -7.34 -1.07
N PHE A 195 12.27 -7.07 -1.73
CA PHE A 195 11.62 -5.76 -1.69
C PHE A 195 10.97 -5.46 -0.35
N VAL A 196 10.12 -6.34 0.18
CA VAL A 196 9.42 -6.11 1.45
C VAL A 196 9.10 -7.43 2.16
N THR A 197 9.20 -7.40 3.49
CA THR A 197 8.68 -8.44 4.38
C THR A 197 7.40 -7.93 5.04
N ILE A 198 6.32 -8.71 5.03
CA ILE A 198 5.04 -8.34 5.65
C ILE A 198 4.72 -9.35 6.76
N VAL A 199 4.50 -8.83 7.97
CA VAL A 199 4.17 -9.62 9.17
C VAL A 199 2.82 -9.12 9.73
N ASP A 200 1.94 -10.05 10.09
CA ASP A 200 0.68 -9.73 10.77
C ASP A 200 0.68 -10.25 12.21
N ASP A 201 0.22 -9.42 13.14
CA ASP A 201 0.15 -9.77 14.55
C ASP A 201 -1.07 -9.15 15.25
N TYR A 202 -1.67 -9.92 16.14
CA TYR A 202 -2.91 -9.61 16.86
C TYR A 202 -2.69 -8.68 18.05
N GLY A 203 -1.43 -8.46 18.44
CA GLY A 203 -1.05 -7.62 19.57
C GLY A 203 -1.74 -6.27 19.50
N HIS A 204 -2.42 -5.92 20.59
CA HIS A 204 -3.24 -4.72 20.68
C HIS A 204 -3.14 -4.04 22.04
N HIS A 205 -2.60 -4.74 23.05
CA HIS A 205 -2.14 -4.13 24.29
C HIS A 205 -0.72 -3.53 24.12
N PRO A 206 -0.38 -2.41 24.78
CA PRO A 206 0.96 -1.80 24.69
C PRO A 206 2.13 -2.78 24.93
N THR A 207 2.00 -3.66 25.92
CA THR A 207 3.02 -4.69 26.23
C THR A 207 3.22 -5.66 25.07
N GLU A 208 2.14 -6.14 24.45
CA GLU A 208 2.19 -7.05 23.30
C GLU A 208 2.82 -6.36 22.08
N ILE A 209 2.39 -5.12 21.80
CA ILE A 209 2.90 -4.31 20.70
C ILE A 209 4.42 -4.13 20.84
N ALA A 210 4.88 -3.69 22.01
CA ALA A 210 6.30 -3.49 22.28
C ALA A 210 7.09 -4.80 22.09
N ALA A 211 6.58 -5.92 22.60
CA ALA A 211 7.22 -7.22 22.48
C ALA A 211 7.32 -7.69 21.01
N THR A 212 6.28 -7.49 20.22
CA THR A 212 6.26 -7.83 18.78
C THR A 212 7.24 -6.94 17.99
N LEU A 213 7.20 -5.63 18.22
CA LEU A 213 8.07 -4.68 17.51
C LEU A 213 9.55 -4.85 17.86
N GLN A 214 9.87 -5.14 19.13
CA GLN A 214 11.23 -5.50 19.53
C GLN A 214 11.68 -6.80 18.87
N THR A 215 10.81 -7.80 18.76
CA THR A 215 11.12 -9.04 18.04
C THR A 215 11.46 -8.76 16.58
N ALA A 216 10.68 -7.92 15.89
CA ALA A 216 10.96 -7.49 14.52
C ALA A 216 12.31 -6.74 14.41
N ARG A 217 12.60 -5.82 15.35
CA ARG A 217 13.84 -5.06 15.39
C ARG A 217 15.08 -5.93 15.60
N THR A 218 14.98 -7.00 16.39
CA THR A 218 16.11 -7.94 16.54
C THR A 218 16.41 -8.72 15.27
N GLN A 219 15.41 -8.92 14.40
CA GLN A 219 15.58 -9.64 13.13
C GLN A 219 15.95 -8.73 11.96
N HIS A 220 15.62 -7.44 12.04
CA HIS A 220 15.79 -6.49 10.94
C HIS A 220 16.43 -5.18 11.39
N GLN A 221 17.55 -4.85 10.76
CA GLN A 221 18.29 -3.61 10.99
C GLN A 221 17.86 -2.46 10.07
N GLY A 222 17.04 -2.74 9.05
CA GLY A 222 16.52 -1.72 8.15
C GLY A 222 15.25 -1.05 8.69
N ARG A 223 14.50 -0.40 7.79
CA ARG A 223 13.29 0.34 8.17
C ARG A 223 12.15 -0.59 8.58
N LEU A 224 11.57 -0.33 9.75
CA LEU A 224 10.34 -0.93 10.27
C LEU A 224 9.18 0.04 10.18
N ILE A 225 8.13 -0.37 9.48
CA ILE A 225 6.88 0.36 9.32
C ILE A 225 5.77 -0.43 10.02
N CYS A 226 5.03 0.22 10.91
CA CYS A 226 3.91 -0.39 11.61
C CYS A 226 2.59 0.25 11.21
N LEU A 227 1.62 -0.56 10.80
CA LEU A 227 0.23 -0.18 10.63
C LEU A 227 -0.53 -0.66 11.87
N PHE A 228 -1.05 0.27 12.64
CA PHE A 228 -1.74 -0.01 13.89
C PHE A 228 -3.22 0.39 13.83
N GLN A 229 -4.08 -0.52 14.27
CA GLN A 229 -5.49 -0.21 14.51
C GLN A 229 -5.78 -0.38 16.00
N PRO A 230 -6.06 0.71 16.73
CA PRO A 230 -6.45 0.61 18.12
C PRO A 230 -7.74 -0.19 18.25
N HIS A 231 -7.86 -0.99 19.31
CA HIS A 231 -9.04 -1.81 19.58
C HIS A 231 -9.73 -1.32 20.85
N ARG A 232 -10.98 -0.87 20.71
CA ARG A 232 -11.83 -0.19 21.71
C ARG A 232 -11.40 1.24 22.06
N TYR A 233 -12.39 2.11 22.27
CA TYR A 233 -12.18 3.50 22.66
C TYR A 233 -11.76 3.59 24.13
N SER A 234 -12.38 2.78 24.99
CA SER A 234 -12.07 2.71 26.42
C SER A 234 -10.58 2.42 26.66
N ARG A 235 -10.04 1.38 26.03
CA ARG A 235 -8.61 1.01 26.12
C ARG A 235 -7.70 2.11 25.59
N THR A 236 -8.04 2.69 24.44
CA THR A 236 -7.29 3.80 23.84
C THR A 236 -7.19 5.00 24.80
N GLN A 237 -8.26 5.28 25.54
CA GLN A 237 -8.29 6.34 26.54
C GLN A 237 -7.49 5.98 27.80
N LEU A 238 -7.71 4.79 28.38
CA LEU A 238 -7.09 4.38 29.63
C LEU A 238 -5.57 4.22 29.52
N LEU A 239 -5.09 3.62 28.42
CA LEU A 239 -3.69 3.24 28.23
C LEU A 239 -2.92 4.22 27.34
N ARG A 240 -3.40 5.46 27.22
CA ARG A 240 -2.84 6.46 26.31
C ARG A 240 -1.34 6.63 26.50
N ASN A 241 -0.87 6.74 27.74
CA ASN A 241 0.53 7.00 28.03
C ASN A 241 1.42 5.79 27.70
N GLU A 242 0.92 4.59 27.99
CA GLU A 242 1.58 3.31 27.74
C GLU A 242 1.74 3.07 26.24
N PHE A 243 0.74 3.44 25.42
CA PHE A 243 0.85 3.41 23.96
C PHE A 243 1.98 4.31 23.45
N GLY A 244 2.28 5.43 24.12
CA GLY A 244 3.33 6.36 23.69
C GLY A 244 4.70 5.69 23.56
N ALA A 245 5.07 4.84 24.52
CA ALA A 245 6.35 4.14 24.53
C ALA A 245 6.34 2.79 23.75
N ALA A 246 5.15 2.24 23.49
CA ALA A 246 5.03 0.90 22.89
C ALA A 246 5.62 0.79 21.47
N PHE A 247 5.78 1.92 20.77
CA PHE A 247 6.23 1.98 19.38
C PHE A 247 7.70 2.37 19.20
N ASP A 248 8.48 2.50 20.27
CA ASP A 248 9.89 2.97 20.21
C ASP A 248 10.79 2.16 19.27
N ALA A 249 10.42 0.91 18.95
CA ALA A 249 11.18 0.05 18.06
C ALA A 249 10.96 0.31 16.56
N VAL A 250 9.97 1.13 16.15
CA VAL A 250 9.65 1.37 14.72
C VAL A 250 10.09 2.74 14.24
N ASP A 251 10.42 2.80 12.96
CA ASP A 251 10.83 4.05 12.30
C ASP A 251 9.60 4.88 11.89
N GLU A 252 8.55 4.20 11.44
CA GLU A 252 7.33 4.84 10.93
C GLU A 252 6.08 4.11 11.46
N LEU A 253 5.15 4.86 12.02
CA LEU A 253 3.88 4.38 12.57
C LEU A 253 2.72 5.03 11.82
N TRP A 254 1.79 4.20 11.35
CA TRP A 254 0.54 4.64 10.73
C TRP A 254 -0.63 4.12 11.54
N VAL A 255 -1.45 5.03 12.06
CA VAL A 255 -2.60 4.69 12.91
C VAL A 255 -3.89 5.03 12.19
N CYS A 256 -4.80 4.06 12.06
CA CYS A 256 -6.16 4.30 11.57
C CYS A 256 -7.15 4.51 12.72
N ASP A 257 -8.41 4.77 12.37
CA ASP A 257 -9.47 4.91 13.37
C ASP A 257 -9.66 3.65 14.22
N VAL A 258 -10.16 3.88 15.43
CA VAL A 258 -10.38 2.85 16.45
C VAL A 258 -11.37 1.82 15.94
N TYR A 259 -11.00 0.54 16.02
CA TYR A 259 -11.95 -0.56 15.85
C TYR A 259 -12.85 -0.62 17.09
N PRO A 260 -14.17 -0.35 16.96
CA PRO A 260 -15.03 -0.09 18.12
C PRO A 260 -15.31 -1.33 18.97
N ALA A 261 -15.30 -2.52 18.37
CA ALA A 261 -15.67 -3.77 19.04
C ALA A 261 -16.98 -3.67 19.85
N SER A 262 -18.01 -3.04 19.27
CA SER A 262 -19.33 -2.75 19.87
C SER A 262 -19.40 -1.58 20.86
N GLU A 263 -18.32 -0.84 21.09
CA GLU A 263 -18.37 0.39 21.89
C GLU A 263 -18.94 1.59 21.12
N ALA A 264 -19.65 2.46 21.84
CA ALA A 264 -19.98 3.79 21.34
C ALA A 264 -18.71 4.67 21.31
N PRO A 265 -18.52 5.51 20.27
CA PRO A 265 -17.39 6.44 20.23
C PRO A 265 -17.32 7.34 21.46
N ILE A 266 -16.14 7.46 22.05
CA ILE A 266 -15.87 8.41 23.15
C ILE A 266 -15.41 9.73 22.53
N PRO A 267 -16.07 10.88 22.81
CA PRO A 267 -15.68 12.17 22.25
C PRO A 267 -14.20 12.50 22.51
N GLY A 268 -13.48 12.82 21.44
CA GLY A 268 -12.05 13.15 21.49
C GLY A 268 -11.09 11.96 21.49
N ILE A 269 -11.60 10.73 21.48
CA ILE A 269 -10.78 9.51 21.40
C ILE A 269 -10.84 8.93 19.99
N SER A 270 -9.68 8.83 19.34
CA SER A 270 -9.53 8.23 18.01
C SER A 270 -8.11 7.68 17.82
N GLY A 271 -7.77 7.21 16.62
CA GLY A 271 -6.38 6.85 16.28
C GLY A 271 -5.40 8.02 16.45
N GLN A 272 -5.89 9.27 16.31
CA GLN A 272 -5.10 10.48 16.55
C GLN A 272 -4.59 10.55 18.00
N THR A 273 -5.36 10.04 18.97
CA THR A 273 -4.96 9.99 20.39
C THR A 273 -3.66 9.20 20.59
N ILE A 274 -3.47 8.11 19.85
CA ILE A 274 -2.24 7.30 19.89
C ILE A 274 -1.08 8.07 19.24
N VAL A 275 -1.32 8.71 18.09
CA VAL A 275 -0.30 9.52 17.40
C VAL A 275 0.21 10.65 18.30
N GLU A 276 -0.70 11.33 18.99
CA GLU A 276 -0.36 12.37 19.98
C GLU A 276 0.43 11.81 21.15
N ALA A 277 0.05 10.65 21.68
CA ALA A 277 0.79 10.00 22.77
C ALA A 277 2.23 9.64 22.38
N VAL A 278 2.44 9.12 21.16
CA VAL A 278 3.78 8.81 20.63
C VAL A 278 4.60 10.08 20.45
N GLN A 279 3.99 11.17 19.97
CA GLN A 279 4.67 12.46 19.81
C GLN A 279 5.05 13.08 21.16
N GLU A 280 4.17 13.00 22.16
CA GLU A 280 4.41 13.51 23.52
C GLU A 280 5.48 12.71 24.28
N HIS A 281 5.57 11.38 24.05
CA HIS A 281 6.63 10.54 24.60
C HIS A 281 8.03 10.98 24.15
N GLY A 282 8.15 11.57 22.95
CA GLY A 282 9.38 12.20 22.48
C GLY A 282 10.42 11.22 21.91
N GLY A 283 9.98 10.05 21.46
CA GLY A 283 10.82 9.07 20.74
C GLY A 283 11.19 9.51 19.32
N THR A 284 11.87 8.63 18.57
CA THR A 284 12.28 8.90 17.17
C THR A 284 11.27 8.44 16.13
N THR A 285 10.18 7.80 16.54
CA THR A 285 9.16 7.24 15.65
C THR A 285 8.39 8.34 14.92
N LEU A 286 8.35 8.26 13.58
CA LEU A 286 7.51 9.14 12.78
C LEU A 286 6.07 8.62 12.74
N ALA A 287 5.18 9.25 13.51
CA ALA A 287 3.78 8.85 13.62
C ALA A 287 2.84 9.64 12.70
N HIS A 288 2.00 8.92 11.97
CA HIS A 288 1.02 9.43 11.02
C HIS A 288 -0.38 8.95 11.38
N TYR A 289 -1.34 9.87 11.41
CA TYR A 289 -2.75 9.52 11.49
C TYR A 289 -3.36 9.41 10.09
N HIS A 290 -4.04 8.30 9.82
CA HIS A 290 -4.74 8.05 8.57
C HIS A 290 -6.08 7.38 8.87
N PRO A 291 -7.17 8.14 9.08
CA PRO A 291 -8.42 7.65 9.67
C PRO A 291 -9.03 6.49 8.87
N ASP A 292 -9.07 6.62 7.55
CA ASP A 292 -9.73 5.65 6.69
C ASP A 292 -8.81 4.47 6.33
N LYS A 293 -9.12 3.30 6.89
CA LYS A 293 -8.45 2.04 6.57
C LYS A 293 -8.53 1.71 5.07
N LYS A 294 -9.62 2.09 4.38
CA LYS A 294 -9.82 1.76 2.96
C LYS A 294 -8.85 2.47 2.02
N THR A 295 -8.17 3.52 2.50
CA THR A 295 -7.19 4.28 1.70
C THR A 295 -5.78 4.18 2.27
N MET A 296 -5.62 3.56 3.45
CA MET A 296 -4.32 3.38 4.11
C MET A 296 -3.34 2.54 3.26
N HIS A 297 -3.82 1.51 2.55
CA HIS A 297 -2.94 0.71 1.69
C HIS A 297 -2.30 1.55 0.58
N LEU A 298 -3.01 2.55 0.06
CA LEU A 298 -2.52 3.47 -0.96
C LEU A 298 -1.40 4.36 -0.39
N ALA A 299 -1.64 4.96 0.77
CA ALA A 299 -0.71 5.89 1.41
C ALA A 299 0.60 5.23 1.85
N VAL A 300 0.52 3.98 2.33
CA VAL A 300 1.67 3.20 2.82
C VAL A 300 2.36 2.49 1.67
N GLY A 301 1.59 1.83 0.79
CA GLY A 301 2.14 1.02 -0.30
C GLY A 301 3.00 1.83 -1.27
N ASN A 302 2.66 3.11 -1.53
CA ASN A 302 3.49 4.00 -2.36
C ASN A 302 4.79 4.45 -1.68
N ARG A 303 4.88 4.34 -0.34
CA ARG A 303 6.07 4.73 0.44
C ARG A 303 7.04 3.58 0.70
N LEU A 304 6.65 2.35 0.39
CA LEU A 304 7.49 1.18 0.57
C LEU A 304 8.76 1.29 -0.27
N ARG A 305 9.87 0.84 0.32
CA ARG A 305 11.21 0.81 -0.26
C ARG A 305 11.74 -0.61 -0.14
N GLU A 306 12.74 -0.90 -0.97
CA GLU A 306 13.45 -2.17 -0.90
C GLU A 306 14.06 -2.40 0.49
N GLY A 307 13.85 -3.60 1.03
CA GLY A 307 14.31 -4.00 2.35
C GLY A 307 13.40 -3.58 3.50
N ASP A 308 12.25 -2.95 3.26
CA ASP A 308 11.32 -2.61 4.35
C ASP A 308 10.72 -3.85 5.01
N TRP A 309 10.40 -3.73 6.29
CA TRP A 309 9.45 -4.62 6.96
C TRP A 309 8.20 -3.82 7.30
N LEU A 310 7.05 -4.36 6.89
CA LEU A 310 5.73 -3.83 7.18
C LEU A 310 5.02 -4.76 8.16
N LEU A 311 4.67 -4.23 9.32
CA LEU A 311 3.92 -4.94 10.35
C LEU A 311 2.48 -4.43 10.40
N THR A 312 1.50 -5.32 10.41
CA THR A 312 0.11 -5.00 10.77
C THR A 312 -0.16 -5.45 12.19
N LEU A 313 -0.56 -4.52 13.06
CA LEU A 313 -0.81 -4.75 14.48
C LEU A 313 -2.22 -4.33 14.90
N GLY A 314 -2.94 -5.24 15.54
CA GLY A 314 -4.21 -4.97 16.19
C GLY A 314 -5.21 -6.12 16.08
N ALA A 315 -6.10 -6.22 17.06
CA ALA A 315 -7.09 -7.31 17.14
C ALA A 315 -8.20 -7.24 16.08
N GLY A 316 -8.42 -6.06 15.49
CA GLY A 316 -9.43 -5.82 14.47
C GLY A 316 -9.05 -6.35 13.09
N ASP A 317 -9.34 -5.55 12.07
CA ASP A 317 -9.31 -5.91 10.66
C ASP A 317 -8.17 -5.22 9.87
N ILE A 318 -7.17 -4.69 10.57
CA ILE A 318 -5.96 -4.07 9.98
C ILE A 318 -5.13 -5.03 9.11
N HIS A 319 -5.18 -6.33 9.41
CA HIS A 319 -4.50 -7.37 8.64
C HIS A 319 -4.94 -7.39 7.16
N GLU A 320 -6.16 -6.92 6.86
CA GLU A 320 -6.67 -6.78 5.48
C GLU A 320 -5.85 -5.79 4.65
N VAL A 321 -5.32 -4.73 5.28
CA VAL A 321 -4.47 -3.72 4.61
C VAL A 321 -3.15 -4.36 4.17
N GLY A 322 -2.49 -5.10 5.07
CA GLY A 322 -1.28 -5.84 4.77
C GLY A 322 -1.51 -6.92 3.71
N ALA A 323 -2.64 -7.62 3.77
CA ALA A 323 -3.03 -8.61 2.77
C ALA A 323 -3.26 -8.00 1.38
N ARG A 324 -3.90 -6.82 1.30
CA ARG A 324 -4.10 -6.09 0.05
C ARG A 324 -2.78 -5.69 -0.59
N ILE A 325 -1.87 -5.07 0.19
CA ILE A 325 -0.53 -4.70 -0.29
C ILE A 325 0.23 -5.95 -0.77
N SER A 326 0.20 -7.05 0.00
CA SER A 326 0.84 -8.30 -0.38
C SER A 326 0.34 -8.84 -1.73
N LYS A 327 -0.98 -8.86 -1.93
CA LYS A 327 -1.61 -9.30 -3.18
C LYS A 327 -1.20 -8.44 -4.37
N ASP A 328 -1.22 -7.12 -4.19
CA ASP A 328 -0.89 -6.20 -5.28
C ASP A 328 0.61 -6.26 -5.62
N LEU A 329 1.49 -6.43 -4.64
CA LEU A 329 2.92 -6.67 -4.88
C LEU A 329 3.17 -7.96 -5.65
N ALA A 330 2.42 -9.04 -5.38
CA ALA A 330 2.55 -10.28 -6.14
C ALA A 330 2.18 -10.10 -7.63
N ILE A 331 1.22 -9.22 -7.93
CA ILE A 331 0.92 -8.84 -9.32
C ILE A 331 2.06 -8.01 -9.90
N LEU A 332 2.59 -7.04 -9.15
CA LEU A 332 3.71 -6.21 -9.58
C LEU A 332 4.97 -7.03 -9.88
N ASP A 333 5.24 -8.09 -9.12
CA ASP A 333 6.36 -9.01 -9.36
C ASP A 333 6.21 -9.74 -10.71
N ARG A 334 4.99 -10.21 -11.04
CA ARG A 334 4.72 -10.82 -12.35
C ARG A 334 4.81 -9.83 -13.51
N LEU A 335 4.41 -8.57 -13.28
CA LEU A 335 4.57 -7.51 -14.28
C LEU A 335 6.06 -7.25 -14.56
N LYS A 336 6.92 -7.26 -13.53
CA LYS A 336 8.38 -7.14 -13.71
C LYS A 336 8.95 -8.26 -14.57
N GLU A 337 8.55 -9.50 -14.29
CA GLU A 337 8.96 -10.67 -15.08
C GLU A 337 8.50 -10.56 -16.54
N ALA A 338 7.25 -10.15 -16.78
CA ALA A 338 6.69 -10.02 -18.11
C ALA A 338 7.36 -8.92 -18.95
N VAL A 339 7.75 -7.81 -18.31
CA VAL A 339 8.46 -6.72 -18.98
C VAL A 339 9.91 -7.14 -19.30
N GLY A 340 10.60 -7.83 -18.38
CA GLY A 340 11.96 -8.32 -18.62
C GLY A 340 12.99 -7.23 -18.95
N ASP A 341 12.71 -5.99 -18.57
CA ASP A 341 13.54 -4.81 -18.79
C ASP A 341 14.19 -4.42 -17.46
N ALA A 342 15.52 -4.53 -17.39
CA ALA A 342 16.27 -4.27 -16.16
C ALA A 342 16.26 -2.79 -15.75
N ASP A 343 16.07 -1.89 -16.71
CA ASP A 343 16.06 -0.44 -16.50
C ASP A 343 14.63 0.10 -16.29
N ALA A 344 13.61 -0.76 -16.41
CA ALA A 344 12.23 -0.37 -16.17
C ALA A 344 11.95 -0.12 -14.67
N ALA A 345 11.18 0.93 -14.39
CA ALA A 345 10.75 1.22 -13.02
C ALA A 345 9.31 0.78 -12.76
N PHE A 346 9.07 0.32 -11.53
CA PHE A 346 7.78 -0.22 -11.08
C PHE A 346 7.41 0.42 -9.74
N ARG A 347 6.21 0.98 -9.64
CA ARG A 347 5.72 1.58 -8.40
C ARG A 347 4.29 1.15 -8.13
N LEU A 348 3.99 0.94 -6.86
CA LEU A 348 2.64 0.66 -6.39
C LEU A 348 1.94 1.97 -6.01
N TYR A 349 0.67 2.11 -6.39
CA TYR A 349 -0.19 3.25 -6.04
C TYR A 349 0.41 4.63 -6.37
N GLU A 350 1.04 4.78 -7.54
CA GLU A 350 1.75 6.01 -7.91
C GLU A 350 0.77 7.17 -8.18
N PRO A 351 0.84 8.30 -7.46
CA PRO A 351 -0.12 9.39 -7.61
C PRO A 351 -0.09 10.02 -9.01
N MET A 352 -1.21 9.95 -9.73
CA MET A 352 -1.32 10.54 -11.08
C MET A 352 -1.18 12.05 -11.09
N ARG A 353 -1.40 12.73 -9.96
CA ARG A 353 -1.11 14.17 -9.81
C ARG A 353 0.35 14.55 -10.10
N LYS A 354 1.31 13.61 -10.00
CA LYS A 354 2.71 13.84 -10.38
C LYS A 354 2.92 13.78 -11.90
N HIS A 355 1.98 13.17 -12.63
CA HIS A 355 2.11 12.80 -14.04
C HIS A 355 1.10 13.52 -14.96
N THR A 356 0.21 14.33 -14.40
CA THR A 356 -0.77 15.17 -15.14
C THR A 356 -0.35 16.64 -15.10
N THR A 357 -0.58 17.40 -16.18
CA THR A 357 -0.22 18.83 -16.20
C THR A 357 -1.12 19.68 -15.31
N LEU A 358 -2.35 19.23 -15.07
CA LEU A 358 -3.28 19.84 -14.11
C LEU A 358 -2.88 19.57 -12.65
N LYS A 359 -1.93 18.64 -12.41
CA LYS A 359 -1.46 18.25 -11.09
C LYS A 359 -2.56 17.74 -10.17
N VAL A 360 -3.51 17.01 -10.74
CA VAL A 360 -4.59 16.32 -10.01
C VAL A 360 -4.60 14.84 -10.39
N GLY A 361 -5.19 14.01 -9.53
CA GLY A 361 -5.42 12.60 -9.80
C GLY A 361 -4.92 11.65 -8.73
N GLY A 362 -5.77 10.67 -8.45
CA GLY A 362 -5.50 9.57 -7.54
C GLY A 362 -4.42 8.61 -8.03
N PRO A 363 -4.18 7.51 -7.30
CA PRO A 363 -3.09 6.59 -7.60
C PRO A 363 -3.36 5.73 -8.85
N ALA A 364 -2.32 5.52 -9.66
CA ALA A 364 -2.25 4.38 -10.56
C ALA A 364 -1.93 3.12 -9.74
N GLN A 365 -2.79 2.10 -9.79
CA GLN A 365 -2.61 0.90 -8.96
C GLN A 365 -1.25 0.25 -9.22
N PHE A 366 -0.91 0.00 -10.48
CA PHE A 366 0.43 -0.44 -10.91
C PHE A 366 1.00 0.55 -11.92
N TRP A 367 2.07 1.25 -11.56
CA TRP A 367 2.77 2.16 -12.45
C TRP A 367 4.04 1.52 -12.99
N VAL A 368 4.19 1.53 -14.32
CA VAL A 368 5.29 0.88 -15.03
C VAL A 368 5.92 1.86 -16.01
N GLU A 369 7.24 2.02 -15.94
CA GLU A 369 8.05 2.87 -16.85
C GLU A 369 8.95 1.95 -17.70
N PRO A 370 8.44 1.32 -18.78
CA PRO A 370 9.29 0.52 -19.64
C PRO A 370 10.23 1.42 -20.44
N THR A 371 11.46 0.93 -20.68
CA THR A 371 12.48 1.66 -21.45
C THR A 371 12.72 1.05 -22.83
N THR A 372 12.22 -0.16 -23.07
CA THR A 372 12.32 -0.86 -24.37
C THR A 372 10.96 -1.16 -24.98
N VAL A 373 10.89 -1.22 -26.31
CA VAL A 373 9.68 -1.64 -27.06
C VAL A 373 9.35 -3.09 -26.75
N SER A 374 10.36 -3.96 -26.60
CA SER A 374 10.15 -5.36 -26.23
C SER A 374 9.52 -5.48 -24.83
N GLY A 375 9.97 -4.69 -23.86
CA GLY A 375 9.41 -4.73 -22.51
C GLY A 375 7.98 -4.21 -22.45
N LEU A 376 7.66 -3.15 -23.20
CA LEU A 376 6.27 -2.70 -23.36
C LEU A 376 5.40 -3.75 -24.06
N ALA A 377 5.92 -4.45 -25.07
CA ALA A 377 5.20 -5.52 -25.75
C ALA A 377 4.88 -6.70 -24.81
N GLY A 378 5.86 -7.12 -24.00
CA GLY A 378 5.67 -8.12 -22.94
C GLY A 378 4.59 -7.70 -21.93
N LEU A 379 4.60 -6.42 -21.53
CA LEU A 379 3.56 -5.85 -20.66
C LEU A 379 2.17 -5.90 -21.28
N VAL A 380 2.03 -5.44 -22.54
CA VAL A 380 0.75 -5.42 -23.27
C VAL A 380 0.19 -6.84 -23.36
N LYS A 381 1.01 -7.79 -23.78
CA LYS A 381 0.63 -9.20 -23.90
C LYS A 381 0.19 -9.77 -22.56
N TYR A 382 0.99 -9.61 -21.50
CA TYR A 382 0.67 -10.13 -20.17
C TYR A 382 -0.65 -9.55 -19.63
N CYS A 383 -0.86 -8.25 -19.78
CA CYS A 383 -2.10 -7.60 -19.37
C CYS A 383 -3.32 -8.16 -20.12
N SER A 384 -3.19 -8.35 -21.44
CA SER A 384 -4.23 -8.92 -22.30
C SER A 384 -4.59 -10.35 -21.87
N GLU A 385 -3.59 -11.23 -21.73
CA GLU A 385 -3.77 -12.64 -21.35
C GLU A 385 -4.37 -12.83 -19.95
N ASN A 386 -4.11 -11.90 -19.03
CA ASN A 386 -4.57 -11.99 -17.64
C ASN A 386 -5.80 -11.10 -17.35
N GLY A 387 -6.37 -10.45 -18.35
CA GLY A 387 -7.53 -9.56 -18.18
C GLY A 387 -7.24 -8.35 -17.29
N LEU A 388 -5.99 -7.90 -17.22
CA LEU A 388 -5.60 -6.70 -16.46
C LEU A 388 -5.80 -5.47 -17.35
N PRO A 389 -6.61 -4.48 -16.92
CA PRO A 389 -6.75 -3.23 -17.67
C PRO A 389 -5.39 -2.54 -17.81
N LEU A 390 -5.01 -2.19 -19.03
CA LEU A 390 -3.79 -1.44 -19.32
C LEU A 390 -4.13 -0.08 -19.92
N ARG A 391 -3.55 0.98 -19.35
CA ARG A 391 -3.59 2.33 -19.90
C ARG A 391 -2.17 2.80 -20.17
N VAL A 392 -1.88 3.15 -21.43
CA VAL A 392 -0.64 3.84 -21.77
C VAL A 392 -0.85 5.34 -21.66
N VAL A 393 0.01 6.02 -20.91
CA VAL A 393 -0.03 7.47 -20.69
C VAL A 393 1.28 8.09 -21.14
N GLY A 394 1.19 9.22 -21.84
CA GLY A 394 2.36 10.07 -22.13
C GLY A 394 2.62 11.06 -20.99
N ARG A 395 2.75 12.35 -21.32
CA ARG A 395 2.99 13.42 -20.33
C ARG A 395 1.74 13.91 -19.57
N GLY A 396 0.62 13.21 -19.69
CA GLY A 396 -0.65 13.56 -19.01
C GLY A 396 -1.18 14.97 -19.29
N SER A 397 -0.85 15.58 -20.43
CA SER A 397 -1.25 16.97 -20.76
C SER A 397 -2.73 17.13 -21.15
N ASN A 398 -3.43 16.03 -21.42
CA ASN A 398 -4.85 16.01 -21.75
C ASN A 398 -5.64 15.02 -20.86
N LEU A 399 -5.16 14.76 -19.64
CA LEU A 399 -5.79 13.82 -18.70
C LEU A 399 -6.30 14.56 -17.46
N LEU A 400 -7.52 14.23 -17.06
CA LEU A 400 -8.07 14.49 -15.74
C LEU A 400 -8.36 13.12 -15.10
N VAL A 401 -7.53 12.73 -14.14
CA VAL A 401 -7.68 11.45 -13.43
C VAL A 401 -8.49 11.70 -12.16
N ARG A 402 -9.50 10.87 -11.90
CA ARG A 402 -10.32 10.94 -10.68
C ARG A 402 -9.51 10.63 -9.41
N ASP A 403 -10.01 11.07 -8.26
CA ASP A 403 -9.28 10.98 -6.98
C ASP A 403 -9.15 9.55 -6.46
N GLY A 404 -10.06 8.65 -6.81
CA GLY A 404 -9.94 7.21 -6.50
C GLY A 404 -8.83 6.51 -7.27
N GLY A 405 -8.39 7.08 -8.40
CA GLY A 405 -7.24 6.60 -9.18
C GLY A 405 -7.60 5.73 -10.38
N ILE A 406 -6.62 5.00 -10.90
CA ILE A 406 -6.74 4.12 -12.08
C ILE A 406 -6.45 2.68 -11.65
N ALA A 407 -7.47 1.82 -11.70
CA ALA A 407 -7.34 0.39 -11.44
C ALA A 407 -6.57 -0.29 -12.60
N GLY A 408 -5.75 -1.28 -12.26
CA GLY A 408 -4.90 -1.96 -13.24
C GLY A 408 -3.58 -1.24 -13.53
N VAL A 409 -3.05 -1.49 -14.71
CA VAL A 409 -1.70 -1.08 -15.11
C VAL A 409 -1.72 0.26 -15.84
N VAL A 410 -0.88 1.18 -15.41
CA VAL A 410 -0.58 2.43 -16.11
C VAL A 410 0.87 2.40 -16.57
N ALA A 411 1.08 2.38 -17.89
CA ALA A 411 2.40 2.36 -18.50
C ALA A 411 2.81 3.74 -19.02
N ASN A 412 4.03 4.16 -18.72
CA ASN A 412 4.60 5.44 -19.15
C ASN A 412 5.90 5.25 -19.96
N PRO A 413 5.79 4.92 -21.26
CA PRO A 413 6.94 4.69 -22.14
C PRO A 413 7.49 6.02 -22.67
N ILE A 414 8.33 6.69 -21.89
CA ILE A 414 8.89 8.00 -22.28
C ILE A 414 10.42 8.08 -22.32
N GLU A 415 11.12 7.14 -21.67
CA GLU A 415 12.59 7.06 -21.63
C GLU A 415 13.10 5.93 -22.53
N GLY A 416 14.43 5.73 -22.60
CA GLY A 416 15.05 4.64 -23.37
C GLY A 416 14.74 4.72 -24.87
N GLU A 417 14.36 3.61 -25.49
CA GLU A 417 14.00 3.52 -26.91
C GLU A 417 12.88 4.49 -27.30
N PHE A 418 11.99 4.84 -26.37
CA PHE A 418 10.89 5.77 -26.61
C PHE A 418 11.34 7.23 -26.69
N SER A 419 12.54 7.56 -26.23
CA SER A 419 13.11 8.90 -26.27
C SER A 419 14.00 9.15 -27.50
N LEU A 420 14.26 8.12 -28.30
CA LEU A 420 15.13 8.20 -29.48
C LEU A 420 14.56 9.10 -30.56
N LEU A 421 15.45 9.84 -31.22
CA LEU A 421 15.13 10.80 -32.26
C LEU A 421 16.26 10.83 -33.29
N GLU A 422 15.96 10.46 -34.52
CA GLU A 422 16.93 10.32 -35.61
C GLU A 422 16.45 11.06 -36.86
N VAL A 423 17.38 11.75 -37.52
CA VAL A 423 17.10 12.51 -38.74
C VAL A 423 17.81 11.85 -39.91
N GLU A 424 17.05 11.51 -40.95
CA GLU A 424 17.55 10.90 -42.17
C GLU A 424 16.96 11.62 -43.40
N GLY A 425 17.79 12.41 -44.07
CA GLY A 425 17.37 13.19 -45.24
C GLY A 425 16.25 14.17 -44.91
N ASP A 426 15.07 13.97 -45.50
CA ASP A 426 13.87 14.78 -45.27
C ASP A 426 12.89 14.17 -44.26
N THR A 427 13.31 13.09 -43.58
CA THR A 427 12.50 12.39 -42.58
C THR A 427 13.12 12.41 -41.19
N ILE A 428 12.26 12.31 -40.17
CA ILE A 428 12.63 12.25 -38.77
C ILE A 428 11.89 11.09 -38.12
N SER A 429 12.62 10.10 -37.61
CA SER A 429 12.07 9.00 -36.81
C SER A 429 12.12 9.36 -35.33
N ALA A 430 10.98 9.30 -34.66
CA ALA A 430 10.84 9.72 -33.27
C ALA A 430 10.08 8.67 -32.45
N GLY A 431 10.65 8.28 -31.31
CA GLY A 431 9.97 7.44 -30.32
C GLY A 431 8.77 8.15 -29.68
N ALA A 432 7.83 7.37 -29.14
CA ALA A 432 6.58 7.88 -28.55
C ALA A 432 6.81 8.85 -27.36
N GLY A 433 7.95 8.74 -26.68
CA GLY A 433 8.37 9.60 -25.57
C GLY A 433 8.88 10.97 -26.00
N VAL A 434 9.30 11.14 -27.26
CA VAL A 434 9.89 12.39 -27.77
C VAL A 434 8.91 13.55 -27.62
N LYS A 435 9.39 14.65 -27.02
CA LYS A 435 8.61 15.88 -26.87
C LYS A 435 8.46 16.57 -28.22
N PHE A 436 7.28 17.14 -28.48
CA PHE A 436 7.03 17.96 -29.68
C PHE A 436 8.05 19.09 -29.87
N LYS A 437 8.45 19.76 -28.78
CA LYS A 437 9.53 20.74 -28.79
C LYS A 437 10.88 20.17 -29.27
N ALA A 438 11.22 18.95 -28.86
CA ALA A 438 12.47 18.31 -29.27
C ALA A 438 12.42 17.92 -30.75
N LEU A 439 11.27 17.41 -31.21
CA LEU A 439 11.03 17.11 -32.63
C LEU A 439 11.15 18.38 -33.51
N ALA A 440 10.52 19.49 -33.11
CA ALA A 440 10.63 20.76 -33.82
C ALA A 440 12.06 21.31 -33.85
N ALA A 441 12.81 21.19 -32.75
CA ALA A 441 14.21 21.62 -32.68
C ALA A 441 15.15 20.76 -33.55
N ALA A 442 14.91 19.45 -33.61
CA ALA A 442 15.65 18.55 -34.49
C ALA A 442 15.36 18.87 -35.97
N ALA A 443 14.10 19.12 -36.30
CA ALA A 443 13.70 19.55 -37.64
C ALA A 443 14.39 20.86 -38.05
N GLN A 444 14.38 21.87 -37.17
CA GLN A 444 15.10 23.13 -37.40
C GLN A 444 16.59 22.91 -37.66
N SER A 445 17.25 22.09 -36.83
CA SER A 445 18.68 21.79 -36.96
C SER A 445 19.01 21.08 -38.28
N ALA A 446 18.05 20.36 -38.83
CA ALA A 446 18.15 19.66 -40.11
C ALA A 446 17.72 20.50 -41.32
N GLY A 447 17.26 21.75 -41.13
CA GLY A 447 16.73 22.57 -42.22
C GLY A 447 15.37 22.08 -42.75
N LEU A 448 14.59 21.42 -41.90
CA LEU A 448 13.27 20.88 -42.21
C LEU A 448 12.17 21.74 -41.58
N GLY A 449 11.41 22.44 -42.43
CA GLY A 449 10.20 23.18 -42.05
C GLY A 449 8.96 22.27 -41.93
N GLY A 450 7.87 22.86 -41.44
CA GLY A 450 6.57 22.21 -41.25
C GLY A 450 6.28 21.74 -39.83
N PHE A 451 7.28 21.73 -38.95
CA PHE A 451 7.16 21.28 -37.54
C PHE A 451 6.93 22.43 -36.55
N GLU A 452 6.87 23.67 -37.02
CA GLU A 452 6.90 24.86 -36.16
C GLU A 452 5.63 25.02 -35.31
N TRP A 453 4.52 24.43 -35.76
CA TRP A 453 3.26 24.39 -35.01
C TRP A 453 3.35 23.53 -33.74
N MET A 454 4.32 22.60 -33.68
CA MET A 454 4.58 21.75 -32.51
C MET A 454 5.26 22.50 -31.36
N GLU A 455 5.88 23.66 -31.63
CA GLU A 455 6.52 24.46 -30.59
C GLU A 455 5.48 24.98 -29.58
N GLY A 456 5.76 24.76 -28.29
CA GLY A 456 4.89 25.13 -27.19
C GLY A 456 3.64 24.25 -27.00
N ILE A 457 3.46 23.17 -27.77
CA ILE A 457 2.42 22.17 -27.45
C ILE A 457 2.90 21.27 -26.31
N PRO A 458 2.16 21.18 -25.19
CA PRO A 458 2.50 20.26 -24.12
C PRO A 458 2.17 18.82 -24.54
N GLY A 459 3.15 17.93 -24.52
CA GLY A 459 2.94 16.52 -24.84
C GLY A 459 4.16 15.86 -25.47
N ASN A 460 3.95 14.63 -25.96
CA ASN A 460 4.92 13.82 -26.66
C ASN A 460 4.30 13.17 -27.90
N VAL A 461 5.15 12.62 -28.77
CA VAL A 461 4.76 11.97 -30.03
C VAL A 461 3.65 10.94 -29.83
N GLY A 462 3.74 10.06 -28.83
CA GLY A 462 2.74 9.01 -28.59
C GLY A 462 1.35 9.57 -28.27
N GLY A 463 1.27 10.53 -27.35
CA GLY A 463 0.00 11.21 -27.03
C GLY A 463 -0.58 11.96 -28.24
N SER A 464 0.29 12.58 -29.03
CA SER A 464 -0.11 13.31 -30.23
C SER A 464 -0.61 12.40 -31.35
N LEU A 465 0.02 11.25 -31.57
CA LEU A 465 -0.46 10.23 -32.50
C LEU A 465 -1.84 9.73 -32.06
N ARG A 466 -2.01 9.40 -30.77
CA ARG A 466 -3.29 8.90 -30.23
C ARG A 466 -4.45 9.86 -30.42
N MET A 467 -4.18 11.16 -30.35
CA MET A 467 -5.19 12.20 -30.45
C MET A 467 -5.21 12.90 -31.81
N ASN A 468 -4.36 12.52 -32.77
CA ASN A 468 -4.07 13.35 -33.95
C ASN A 468 -3.97 14.84 -33.57
N ALA A 469 -3.06 15.15 -32.64
CA ALA A 469 -2.99 16.49 -32.06
C ALA A 469 -2.74 17.55 -33.15
N GLY A 470 -3.41 18.69 -33.03
CA GLY A 470 -3.26 19.78 -34.00
C GLY A 470 -3.25 21.14 -33.35
N ALA A 471 -2.60 22.10 -34.02
CA ALA A 471 -2.63 23.51 -33.71
C ALA A 471 -2.31 24.33 -34.96
N MET A 472 -2.79 25.58 -35.01
CA MET A 472 -2.43 26.55 -36.06
C MET A 472 -2.73 26.07 -37.49
N GLY A 473 -3.75 25.20 -37.66
CA GLY A 473 -4.17 24.69 -38.96
C GLY A 473 -3.42 23.45 -39.45
N ALA A 474 -2.51 22.90 -38.64
CA ALA A 474 -1.82 21.64 -38.91
C ALA A 474 -2.19 20.58 -37.86
N GLU A 475 -2.13 19.31 -38.27
CA GLU A 475 -2.33 18.13 -37.44
C GLU A 475 -1.13 17.17 -37.50
N THR A 476 -1.01 16.30 -36.49
CA THR A 476 0.10 15.35 -36.38
C THR A 476 0.20 14.49 -37.64
N PHE A 477 -0.94 13.96 -38.12
CA PHE A 477 -0.95 13.09 -39.29
C PHE A 477 -0.67 13.81 -40.62
N ASP A 478 -0.63 15.14 -40.67
CA ASP A 478 -0.20 15.85 -41.89
C ASP A 478 1.25 15.54 -42.25
N GLN A 479 2.09 15.28 -41.23
CA GLN A 479 3.52 15.02 -41.39
C GLN A 479 3.91 13.55 -41.23
N VAL A 480 3.03 12.69 -40.72
CA VAL A 480 3.32 11.26 -40.51
C VAL A 480 3.51 10.54 -41.85
N VAL A 481 4.61 9.78 -41.94
CA VAL A 481 4.89 8.82 -43.01
C VAL A 481 4.43 7.43 -42.60
N SER A 482 4.81 7.01 -41.40
CA SER A 482 4.49 5.70 -40.83
C SER A 482 4.43 5.75 -39.31
N VAL A 483 3.73 4.79 -38.71
CA VAL A 483 3.61 4.63 -37.26
C VAL A 483 3.98 3.20 -36.88
N ARG A 484 4.91 3.06 -35.95
CA ARG A 484 5.26 1.79 -35.31
C ARG A 484 4.40 1.59 -34.07
N MET A 485 3.78 0.42 -33.94
CA MET A 485 2.82 0.14 -32.88
C MET A 485 2.86 -1.32 -32.39
N ILE A 486 2.22 -1.56 -31.24
CA ILE A 486 2.05 -2.87 -30.60
C ILE A 486 0.56 -3.23 -30.57
N ASP A 487 0.19 -4.45 -30.98
CA ASP A 487 -1.17 -4.99 -30.84
C ASP A 487 -1.41 -5.65 -29.46
N ALA A 488 -2.63 -6.15 -29.24
CA ALA A 488 -3.01 -6.78 -27.98
C ALA A 488 -2.24 -8.08 -27.67
N GLU A 489 -1.69 -8.73 -28.70
CA GLU A 489 -0.87 -9.93 -28.61
C GLU A 489 0.62 -9.64 -28.35
N GLY A 490 1.00 -8.36 -28.34
CA GLY A 490 2.38 -7.92 -28.13
C GLY A 490 3.23 -7.96 -29.41
N ASN A 491 2.63 -8.11 -30.60
CA ASN A 491 3.39 -8.05 -31.84
C ASN A 491 3.73 -6.60 -32.18
N VAL A 492 4.97 -6.36 -32.57
CA VAL A 492 5.44 -5.05 -33.02
C VAL A 492 5.36 -5.01 -34.54
N PHE A 493 4.67 -4.01 -35.08
CA PHE A 493 4.55 -3.81 -36.53
C PHE A 493 4.51 -2.31 -36.87
N GLU A 494 4.61 -2.01 -38.16
CA GLU A 494 4.59 -0.66 -38.69
C GLU A 494 3.55 -0.54 -39.79
N LYS A 495 2.85 0.59 -39.84
CA LYS A 495 1.88 0.92 -40.89
C LYS A 495 2.21 2.27 -41.51
N ALA A 496 2.07 2.37 -42.82
CA ALA A 496 2.12 3.65 -43.51
C ALA A 496 0.89 4.50 -43.15
N LYS A 497 1.00 5.83 -43.24
CA LYS A 497 -0.12 6.77 -43.01
C LYS A 497 -1.37 6.39 -43.81
N THR A 498 -1.21 5.92 -45.05
CA THR A 498 -2.31 5.53 -45.94
C THR A 498 -3.11 4.33 -45.44
N GLU A 499 -2.54 3.54 -44.53
CA GLU A 499 -3.16 2.37 -43.93
C GLU A 499 -3.82 2.67 -42.58
N ILE A 500 -3.70 3.91 -42.07
CA ILE A 500 -4.18 4.32 -40.76
C ILE A 500 -5.35 5.29 -40.92
N VAL A 501 -6.52 4.88 -40.42
CA VAL A 501 -7.69 5.77 -40.37
C VAL A 501 -7.47 6.81 -39.27
N HIS A 502 -7.41 8.09 -39.64
CA HIS A 502 -7.28 9.23 -38.73
C HIS A 502 -8.37 10.27 -39.02
N ARG A 503 -8.83 10.94 -37.95
CA ARG A 503 -9.86 11.97 -37.98
C ARG A 503 -9.42 13.14 -37.11
N TYR A 504 -10.14 14.27 -37.22
CA TYR A 504 -9.97 15.39 -36.30
C TYR A 504 -10.06 14.89 -34.83
N ARG A 505 -8.97 15.08 -34.09
CA ARG A 505 -8.83 14.70 -32.67
C ARG A 505 -9.01 13.21 -32.33
N ASN A 506 -8.94 12.30 -33.31
CA ASN A 506 -9.18 10.87 -33.06
C ASN A 506 -8.48 9.95 -34.06
N VAL A 507 -7.83 8.90 -33.56
CA VAL A 507 -7.25 7.81 -34.35
C VAL A 507 -7.77 6.47 -33.82
N PRO A 508 -8.84 5.90 -34.43
CA PRO A 508 -9.52 4.71 -33.91
C PRO A 508 -8.61 3.50 -33.69
N GLU A 509 -7.65 3.25 -34.60
CA GLU A 509 -6.75 2.10 -34.48
C GLU A 509 -5.84 2.17 -33.25
N LEU A 510 -5.46 3.37 -32.82
CA LEU A 510 -4.66 3.60 -31.62
C LEU A 510 -5.50 3.54 -30.33
N ALA A 511 -6.80 3.23 -30.42
CA ALA A 511 -7.59 2.83 -29.26
C ALA A 511 -7.29 1.37 -28.84
N HIS A 512 -6.83 0.55 -29.77
CA HIS A 512 -6.57 -0.88 -29.56
C HIS A 512 -5.09 -1.26 -29.75
N ASN A 513 -4.29 -0.37 -30.36
CA ASN A 513 -2.85 -0.54 -30.52
C ASN A 513 -2.10 0.58 -29.78
N VAL A 514 -0.92 0.26 -29.28
CA VAL A 514 -0.04 1.21 -28.59
C VAL A 514 1.00 1.74 -29.57
N ALA A 515 0.94 3.05 -29.88
CA ALA A 515 1.99 3.69 -30.68
C ALA A 515 3.31 3.77 -29.88
N VAL A 516 4.41 3.29 -30.47
CA VAL A 516 5.76 3.31 -29.86
C VAL A 516 6.71 4.26 -30.55
N GLY A 517 6.37 4.72 -31.76
CA GLY A 517 7.11 5.74 -32.49
C GLY A 517 6.47 6.03 -33.84
N ALA A 518 6.96 7.05 -34.53
CA ALA A 518 6.54 7.39 -35.88
C ALA A 518 7.68 8.04 -36.67
N THR A 519 7.59 7.91 -37.99
CA THR A 519 8.45 8.63 -38.93
C THR A 519 7.65 9.79 -39.51
N PHE A 520 8.25 10.97 -39.48
CA PHE A 520 7.68 12.22 -39.97
C PHE A 520 8.46 12.71 -41.19
N ARG A 521 7.80 13.48 -42.07
CA ARG A 521 8.44 14.14 -43.22
C ARG A 521 8.36 15.66 -43.07
N GLY A 522 9.49 16.32 -43.29
CA GLY A 522 9.60 17.77 -43.39
C GLY A 522 9.75 18.23 -44.83
N THR A 523 9.69 19.55 -45.01
CA THR A 523 10.05 20.19 -46.28
C THR A 523 11.31 21.01 -46.08
N ALA A 524 12.27 20.90 -47.01
CA ALA A 524 13.47 21.74 -46.96
C ALA A 524 13.08 23.23 -46.93
N ASP A 525 13.61 23.97 -45.96
CA ASP A 525 13.36 25.41 -45.77
C ASP A 525 14.61 26.11 -45.22
N SER A 526 14.67 27.44 -45.29
CA SER A 526 15.80 28.20 -44.76
C SER A 526 15.76 28.24 -43.23
N ALA A 527 16.93 28.22 -42.60
CA ALA A 527 17.04 28.32 -41.14
C ALA A 527 16.38 29.60 -40.59
N GLU A 528 16.46 30.70 -41.35
CA GLU A 528 15.81 31.97 -41.04
C GLU A 528 14.28 31.83 -41.02
N SER A 529 13.69 31.24 -42.07
CA SER A 529 12.23 31.06 -42.16
C SER A 529 11.69 30.15 -41.05
N ILE A 530 12.40 29.04 -40.77
CA ILE A 530 12.02 28.12 -39.69
C ILE A 530 12.08 28.83 -38.33
N SER A 531 13.15 29.62 -38.08
CA SER A 531 13.29 30.36 -36.82
C SER A 531 12.17 31.38 -36.63
N GLU A 532 11.83 32.14 -37.67
CA GLU A 532 10.74 33.12 -37.61
C GLU A 532 9.39 32.46 -37.30
N LYS A 533 9.08 31.34 -37.95
CA LYS A 533 7.84 30.57 -37.72
C LYS A 533 7.80 29.97 -36.31
N LEU A 534 8.91 29.43 -35.81
CA LEU A 534 9.01 28.92 -34.45
C LEU A 534 8.78 30.01 -33.40
N ASP A 535 9.42 31.16 -33.56
CA ASP A 535 9.24 32.30 -32.65
C ASP A 535 7.80 32.83 -32.70
N ALA A 536 7.19 32.89 -33.89
CA ALA A 536 5.78 33.26 -34.04
C ALA A 536 4.85 32.28 -33.30
N SER A 537 5.05 30.96 -33.46
CA SER A 537 4.30 29.93 -32.75
C SER A 537 4.42 30.06 -31.22
N LYS A 538 5.65 30.26 -30.74
CA LYS A 538 5.98 30.39 -29.32
C LYS A 538 5.36 31.64 -28.70
N ASN A 539 5.49 32.79 -29.36
CA ASN A 539 4.96 34.06 -28.87
C ASN A 539 3.42 34.02 -28.83
N LYS A 540 2.79 33.50 -29.89
CA LYS A 540 1.33 33.34 -29.94
C LYS A 540 0.79 32.51 -28.77
N ARG A 541 1.48 31.44 -28.37
CA ARG A 541 1.06 30.61 -27.22
C ARG A 541 1.27 31.31 -25.88
N LYS A 542 2.41 31.97 -25.67
CA LYS A 542 2.70 32.70 -24.43
C LYS A 542 1.67 33.79 -24.13
N GLU A 543 1.18 34.47 -25.17
CA GLU A 543 0.22 35.57 -25.01
C GLU A 543 -1.23 35.09 -24.84
N SER A 544 -1.56 33.90 -25.37
CA SER A 544 -2.96 33.41 -25.42
C SER A 544 -3.31 32.34 -24.38
N GLN A 545 -2.33 31.81 -23.64
CA GLN A 545 -2.53 30.67 -22.73
C GLN A 545 -1.89 30.93 -21.35
N PRO A 546 -2.49 30.41 -20.26
CA PRO A 546 -1.93 30.55 -18.92
C PRO A 546 -0.63 29.74 -18.73
N ILE A 547 0.29 30.26 -17.92
CA ILE A 547 1.56 29.60 -17.57
C ILE A 547 1.40 28.59 -16.40
N ALA A 548 0.35 28.77 -15.58
CA ALA A 548 0.09 27.95 -14.40
C ALA A 548 -0.28 26.50 -14.73
N ALA A 549 -0.24 25.61 -13.73
CA ALA A 549 -0.65 24.22 -13.86
C ALA A 549 -2.09 24.15 -14.35
N SER A 550 -2.28 23.61 -15.55
CA SER A 550 -3.55 23.61 -16.25
C SER A 550 -3.65 22.37 -17.14
N ALA A 551 -4.88 21.96 -17.41
CA ALA A 551 -5.17 21.17 -18.60
C ALA A 551 -5.29 22.12 -19.79
N GLY A 552 -5.08 21.63 -21.01
CA GLY A 552 -5.38 22.40 -22.23
C GLY A 552 -6.86 22.80 -22.31
N CYS A 553 -7.35 23.08 -23.53
CA CYS A 553 -8.78 23.33 -23.76
C CYS A 553 -9.65 22.27 -23.05
N ILE A 554 -10.41 22.69 -22.04
CA ILE A 554 -11.26 21.78 -21.25
C ILE A 554 -12.43 21.28 -22.09
N PHE A 555 -12.99 22.16 -22.91
CA PHE A 555 -14.13 21.90 -23.78
C PHE A 555 -13.75 21.99 -25.25
N LYS A 556 -14.40 21.16 -26.06
CA LYS A 556 -14.39 21.32 -27.53
C LYS A 556 -15.12 22.60 -27.88
N ASN A 557 -14.79 23.22 -29.01
CA ASN A 557 -15.54 24.36 -29.52
C ASN A 557 -16.90 23.91 -30.08
N PRO A 558 -18.03 24.47 -29.60
CA PRO A 558 -19.32 24.38 -30.29
C PRO A 558 -19.25 24.95 -31.72
N GLU A 559 -20.19 24.53 -32.58
CA GLU A 559 -20.28 25.04 -33.95
C GLU A 559 -20.55 26.55 -34.01
N SER A 560 -21.27 27.08 -33.02
CA SER A 560 -21.76 28.46 -33.01
C SER A 560 -20.77 29.49 -32.45
N ILE A 561 -19.87 29.08 -31.56
CA ILE A 561 -18.94 29.97 -30.86
C ILE A 561 -17.78 29.17 -30.27
N GLY A 562 -16.58 29.76 -30.22
CA GLY A 562 -15.46 29.14 -29.50
C GLY A 562 -15.75 29.01 -28.00
N ALA A 563 -15.44 27.87 -27.39
CA ALA A 563 -15.77 27.57 -25.99
C ALA A 563 -15.15 28.58 -25.02
N GLY A 564 -13.91 29.01 -25.26
CA GLY A 564 -13.26 30.04 -24.43
C GLY A 564 -14.00 31.37 -24.48
N ARG A 565 -14.40 31.82 -25.67
CA ARG A 565 -15.18 33.05 -25.84
C ARG A 565 -16.56 32.94 -25.19
N LEU A 566 -17.21 31.79 -25.29
CA LEU A 566 -18.50 31.55 -24.62
C LEU A 566 -18.35 31.70 -23.10
N ILE A 567 -17.35 31.07 -22.50
CA ILE A 567 -17.11 31.12 -21.05
C ILE A 567 -16.74 32.55 -20.61
N ASP A 568 -15.98 33.27 -21.43
CA ASP A 568 -15.64 34.68 -21.20
C ASP A 568 -16.90 35.57 -21.24
N GLU A 569 -17.76 35.40 -22.24
CA GLU A 569 -19.03 36.14 -22.39
C GLU A 569 -20.04 35.83 -21.27
N LEU A 570 -19.97 34.62 -20.69
CA LEU A 570 -20.75 34.22 -19.51
C LEU A 570 -20.20 34.81 -18.20
N GLY A 571 -19.08 35.54 -18.23
CA GLY A 571 -18.48 36.14 -17.05
C GLY A 571 -17.91 35.14 -16.05
N LEU A 572 -17.52 33.95 -16.51
CA LEU A 572 -17.11 32.83 -15.65
C LEU A 572 -15.61 32.82 -15.30
N LYS A 573 -14.82 33.75 -15.85
CA LYS A 573 -13.40 33.90 -15.48
C LYS A 573 -13.26 34.10 -13.96
N ASN A 574 -12.22 33.52 -13.38
CA ASN A 574 -11.95 33.52 -11.94
C ASN A 574 -12.99 32.81 -11.06
N ARG A 575 -14.05 32.22 -11.63
CA ARG A 575 -14.96 31.36 -10.85
C ARG A 575 -14.20 30.12 -10.37
N SER A 576 -14.39 29.76 -9.11
CA SER A 576 -13.67 28.66 -8.47
C SER A 576 -14.59 27.68 -7.73
N VAL A 577 -14.06 26.47 -7.55
CA VAL A 577 -14.55 25.45 -6.62
C VAL A 577 -13.32 24.89 -5.93
N GLY A 578 -13.21 25.07 -4.61
CA GLY A 578 -12.01 24.67 -3.87
C GLY A 578 -10.74 25.28 -4.48
N GLY A 579 -9.75 24.42 -4.77
CA GLY A 579 -8.49 24.85 -5.41
C GLY A 579 -8.54 25.00 -6.94
N ALA A 580 -9.66 24.65 -7.59
CA ALA A 580 -9.82 24.71 -9.05
C ALA A 580 -10.47 26.04 -9.48
N ARG A 581 -9.94 26.69 -10.52
CA ARG A 581 -10.44 27.99 -10.99
C ARG A 581 -10.40 28.14 -12.51
N VAL A 582 -11.38 28.84 -13.08
CA VAL A 582 -11.35 29.27 -14.49
C VAL A 582 -10.29 30.34 -14.69
N SER A 583 -9.39 30.11 -15.63
CA SER A 583 -8.29 31.03 -15.94
C SER A 583 -8.78 32.43 -16.30
N GLU A 584 -8.13 33.44 -15.72
CA GLU A 584 -8.33 34.85 -16.11
C GLU A 584 -7.83 35.14 -17.53
N VAL A 585 -6.81 34.40 -17.98
CA VAL A 585 -6.20 34.58 -19.31
C VAL A 585 -7.14 34.06 -20.40
N HIS A 586 -7.71 32.87 -20.22
CA HIS A 586 -8.51 32.21 -21.27
C HIS A 586 -9.60 31.32 -20.66
N GLY A 587 -10.89 31.61 -20.91
CA GLY A 587 -12.01 30.92 -20.24
C GLY A 587 -12.09 29.41 -20.45
N ASN A 588 -11.52 28.86 -21.53
CA ASN A 588 -11.47 27.41 -21.75
C ASN A 588 -10.35 26.67 -20.99
N PHE A 589 -9.64 27.33 -20.07
CA PHE A 589 -8.59 26.72 -19.25
C PHE A 589 -9.01 26.71 -17.79
N ILE A 590 -8.82 25.57 -17.12
CA ILE A 590 -8.90 25.47 -15.66
C ILE A 590 -7.48 25.42 -15.10
N VAL A 591 -7.23 26.24 -14.09
CA VAL A 591 -5.99 26.34 -13.35
C VAL A 591 -6.18 25.64 -12.00
N ASN A 592 -5.16 24.89 -11.60
CA ASN A 592 -5.02 24.38 -10.24
C ASN A 592 -4.15 25.36 -9.43
N ASP A 593 -4.76 26.01 -8.44
CA ASP A 593 -4.08 27.00 -7.59
C ASP A 593 -3.20 26.36 -6.49
N GLY A 594 -3.08 25.03 -6.43
CA GLY A 594 -2.05 24.32 -5.68
C GLY A 594 -2.48 22.95 -5.15
N GLU A 595 -3.68 22.88 -4.56
CA GLU A 595 -4.20 21.69 -3.85
C GLU A 595 -5.56 21.24 -4.38
N ALA A 596 -5.90 21.59 -5.63
CA ALA A 596 -7.18 21.18 -6.20
C ALA A 596 -7.30 19.65 -6.27
N THR A 597 -8.47 19.11 -5.94
CA THR A 597 -8.80 17.70 -6.19
C THR A 597 -9.40 17.52 -7.58
N ALA A 598 -9.41 16.29 -8.10
CA ALA A 598 -10.09 16.01 -9.35
C ALA A 598 -11.61 16.23 -9.23
N ALA A 599 -12.20 15.91 -8.08
CA ALA A 599 -13.59 16.17 -7.77
C ALA A 599 -13.94 17.66 -7.85
N GLU A 600 -13.11 18.55 -7.31
CA GLU A 600 -13.29 20.01 -7.40
C GLU A 600 -13.24 20.52 -8.85
N VAL A 601 -12.29 20.02 -9.64
CA VAL A 601 -12.21 20.36 -11.07
C VAL A 601 -13.47 19.90 -11.81
N LEU A 602 -13.95 18.68 -11.52
CA LEU A 602 -15.14 18.12 -12.16
C LEU A 602 -16.42 18.86 -11.76
N ASP A 603 -16.55 19.30 -10.51
CA ASP A 603 -17.66 20.16 -10.08
C ASP A 603 -17.62 21.51 -10.82
N LEU A 604 -16.44 22.15 -10.91
CA LEU A 604 -16.29 23.38 -11.68
C LEU A 604 -16.68 23.19 -13.16
N ILE A 605 -16.25 22.09 -13.79
CA ILE A 605 -16.67 21.72 -15.15
C ILE A 605 -18.19 21.59 -15.23
N GLY A 606 -18.81 20.90 -14.28
CA GLY A 606 -20.26 20.72 -14.21
C GLY A 606 -21.02 22.04 -14.13
N ARG A 607 -20.54 22.98 -13.29
CA ARG A 607 -21.13 24.32 -13.15
C ARG A 607 -21.01 25.15 -14.43
N ILE A 608 -19.88 25.08 -15.12
CA ILE A 608 -19.69 25.78 -16.41
C ILE A 608 -20.66 25.23 -17.47
N LYS A 609 -20.81 23.91 -17.57
CA LYS A 609 -21.76 23.29 -18.50
C LYS A 609 -23.20 23.70 -18.21
N ALA A 610 -23.60 23.68 -16.93
CA ALA A 610 -24.93 24.07 -16.51
C ALA A 610 -25.24 25.52 -16.89
N GLU A 611 -24.31 26.45 -16.63
CA GLU A 611 -24.48 27.87 -16.96
C GLU A 611 -24.56 28.11 -18.48
N ALA A 612 -23.71 27.44 -19.27
CA ALA A 612 -23.73 27.54 -20.72
C ALA A 612 -25.05 27.04 -21.32
N ARG A 613 -25.59 25.96 -20.76
CA ARG A 613 -26.90 25.43 -21.14
C ARG A 613 -28.03 26.37 -20.74
N GLU A 614 -28.03 26.86 -19.50
CA GLU A 614 -29.11 27.70 -18.97
C GLU A 614 -29.17 29.07 -19.65
N GLN A 615 -28.03 29.76 -19.80
CA GLN A 615 -28.01 31.12 -20.33
C GLN A 615 -27.95 31.19 -21.85
N ARG A 616 -27.38 30.17 -22.53
CA ARG A 616 -27.09 30.23 -23.97
C ARG A 616 -27.67 29.06 -24.76
N GLY A 617 -28.26 28.06 -24.09
CA GLY A 617 -28.79 26.87 -24.75
C GLY A 617 -27.70 26.01 -25.41
N ILE A 618 -26.43 26.16 -25.00
CA ILE A 618 -25.30 25.46 -25.61
C ILE A 618 -24.83 24.35 -24.67
N GLU A 619 -24.84 23.12 -25.17
CA GLU A 619 -24.26 21.96 -24.47
C GLU A 619 -22.76 21.88 -24.74
N LEU A 620 -21.95 22.04 -23.68
CA LEU A 620 -20.49 21.96 -23.77
C LEU A 620 -20.00 20.50 -23.59
N GLU A 621 -19.24 20.01 -24.56
CA GLU A 621 -18.56 18.72 -24.49
C GLU A 621 -17.11 18.87 -24.00
N THR A 622 -16.66 18.00 -23.11
CA THR A 622 -15.26 17.98 -22.65
C THR A 622 -14.34 17.44 -23.74
N GLU A 623 -13.21 18.11 -23.94
CA GLU A 623 -12.08 17.65 -24.78
C GLU A 623 -11.03 16.90 -23.93
N VAL A 624 -10.84 17.33 -22.68
CA VAL A 624 -10.01 16.63 -21.71
C VAL A 624 -10.54 15.21 -21.46
N GLN A 625 -9.63 14.23 -21.40
CA GLN A 625 -10.00 12.84 -21.13
C GLN A 625 -10.15 12.63 -19.63
N ILE A 626 -11.37 12.41 -19.17
CA ILE A 626 -11.68 12.08 -17.78
C ILE A 626 -11.57 10.57 -17.61
N ILE A 627 -10.67 10.11 -16.75
CA ILE A 627 -10.38 8.69 -16.53
C ILE A 627 -10.26 8.35 -15.05
N GLY A 628 -10.21 7.05 -14.74
CA GLY A 628 -10.14 6.56 -13.36
C GLY A 628 -11.53 6.39 -12.75
N GLN A 629 -11.56 6.18 -11.44
CA GLN A 629 -12.76 5.90 -10.64
C GLN A 629 -12.84 6.83 -9.44
N ASP A 630 -14.06 7.01 -8.91
CA ASP A 630 -14.27 7.83 -7.71
C ASP A 630 -13.89 7.06 -6.44
N GLU A 631 -14.14 5.75 -6.40
CA GLU A 631 -13.75 4.87 -5.29
C GLU A 631 -12.25 4.53 -5.33
N PRO A 632 -11.58 4.39 -4.18
CA PRO A 632 -10.18 3.98 -4.09
C PRO A 632 -9.89 2.64 -4.80
N VAL A 633 -8.75 2.56 -5.50
CA VAL A 633 -8.30 1.36 -6.25
C VAL A 633 -7.76 0.22 -5.39
#